data_AF-A0A0F9TJB3-F1
#
_entry.id   AF-A0A0F9TJB3-F1
#
_cell.length_a   1.000
_cell.length_b   1.000
_cell.length_c   1.000
_cell.angle_alpha   90.00
_cell.angle_beta   90.00
_cell.angle_gamma   90.00
#
_symmetry.space_group_name_H-M   'P 1'
#
loop_
_entity.id
_entity.type
_entity.pdbx_description
1 polymer ?
#
loop_
_entity_poly.entity_id
_entity_poly.type
_entity_poly.pdbx_seq_one_letter_code
_entity_poly.pdbx_strand_id
1 'polypeptide(L)' 'KNQRRKLIFSFRLTRLKALELRAFIQSYFSSTVTLVDHLDQIWIGNFVSNPFEFTSVLSSDATIQLEFEGVKQ' A
#
# COMPACT_ATOMS: atom_id res chain seq x y z
N LYS A 1 9.30 10.53 -21.59
CA LYS A 1 8.62 11.20 -20.45
C LYS A 1 7.53 10.28 -19.91
N ASN A 2 7.88 9.39 -18.98
CA ASN A 2 6.94 8.76 -18.05
C ASN A 2 7.77 8.13 -16.92
N GLN A 3 8.09 8.92 -15.89
CA GLN A 3 8.89 8.47 -14.74
C GLN A 3 8.03 7.82 -13.64
N ARG A 4 6.71 7.77 -13.83
CA ARG A 4 5.79 7.10 -12.91
C ARG A 4 5.98 5.60 -12.99
N ARG A 5 6.07 4.96 -11.83
CA ARG A 5 6.17 3.52 -11.68
C ARG A 5 5.10 3.05 -10.72
N LYS A 6 4.48 1.91 -11.07
CA LYS A 6 3.60 1.18 -10.18
C LYS A 6 4.44 0.19 -9.37
N LEU A 7 4.38 0.32 -8.04
CA LEU A 7 5.01 -0.57 -7.08
C LEU A 7 3.92 -1.44 -6.46
N ILE A 8 4.23 -2.73 -6.28
CA ILE A 8 3.33 -3.69 -5.65
C ILE A 8 4.08 -4.28 -4.46
N PHE A 9 3.51 -4.11 -3.27
CA PHE A 9 4.02 -4.65 -2.02
C PHE A 9 3.06 -5.71 -1.52
N SER A 10 3.58 -6.88 -1.15
CA SER A 10 2.77 -7.95 -0.56
C SER A 10 3.19 -8.16 0.88
N PHE A 11 2.24 -8.10 1.80
CA PHE A 11 2.47 -8.27 3.23
C PHE A 11 1.64 -9.42 3.76
N ARG A 12 2.24 -10.24 4.63
CA ARG A 12 1.50 -11.19 5.46
C ARG A 12 1.27 -10.54 6.81
N LEU A 13 0.02 -10.25 7.14
CA LEU A 13 -0.39 -9.54 8.34
C LEU A 13 -1.35 -10.38 9.16
N THR A 14 -1.30 -10.22 10.48
CA THR A 14 -2.37 -10.70 11.36
C THR A 14 -3.61 -9.85 11.16
N ARG A 15 -4.78 -10.38 11.52
CA ARG A 15 -6.06 -9.69 11.36
C ARG A 15 -6.09 -8.26 11.92
N LEU A 16 -5.51 -8.02 13.10
CA LEU A 16 -5.50 -6.69 13.72
C LEU A 16 -4.66 -5.69 12.91
N LYS A 17 -3.47 -6.11 12.45
CA LYS A 17 -2.62 -5.29 11.59
C LYS A 17 -3.23 -5.03 10.22
N ALA A 18 -3.96 -6.00 9.68
CA ALA A 18 -4.73 -5.82 8.45
C ALA A 18 -5.81 -4.72 8.59
N LEU A 19 -6.51 -4.66 9.73
CA LEU A 19 -7.51 -3.62 10.01
C LEU A 19 -6.88 -2.23 10.16
N GLU A 20 -5.75 -2.12 10.86
CA GLU A 20 -5.00 -0.87 10.97
C GLU A 20 -4.56 -0.36 9.59
N LEU A 21 -3.95 -1.24 8.78
CA LEU A 21 -3.51 -0.88 7.43
C LEU A 21 -4.68 -0.44 6.55
N ARG A 22 -5.83 -1.12 6.63
CA ARG A 22 -7.04 -0.71 5.91
C ARG A 22 -7.49 0.69 6.32
N ALA A 23 -7.55 0.99 7.62
CA ALA A 23 -7.96 2.31 8.11
C ALA A 23 -6.99 3.41 7.63
N PHE A 24 -5.69 3.11 7.62
CA PHE A 24 -4.67 3.98 7.07
C PHE A 24 -4.88 4.22 5.56
N ILE A 25 -4.98 3.17 4.75
CA ILE A 25 -5.19 3.31 3.30
C ILE A 25 -6.49 4.04 3.01
N GLN A 26 -7.56 3.78 3.75
CA GLN A 26 -8.83 4.51 3.59
C GLN A 26 -8.69 6.01 3.91
N SER A 27 -7.88 6.38 4.90
CA SER A 27 -7.68 7.78 5.31
C SER A 27 -6.77 8.55 4.35
N TYR A 28 -5.83 7.86 3.71
CA TYR A 28 -4.82 8.45 2.82
C TYR A 28 -4.98 8.04 1.35
N PHE A 29 -6.11 7.43 1.00
CA PHE A 29 -6.42 7.05 -0.38
C PHE A 29 -6.41 8.32 -1.23
N SER A 30 -5.62 8.32 -2.30
CA SER A 30 -5.41 9.49 -3.18
C SER A 30 -4.65 10.70 -2.59
N SER A 31 -4.14 10.61 -1.35
CA SER A 31 -3.21 11.62 -0.83
C SER A 31 -1.80 11.37 -1.34
N THR A 32 -1.05 12.45 -1.61
CA THR A 32 0.38 12.34 -1.90
C THR A 32 1.14 11.95 -0.62
N VAL A 33 1.85 10.83 -0.68
CA VAL A 33 2.66 10.29 0.42
C VAL A 33 4.09 10.06 -0.05
N THR A 34 5.02 10.15 0.90
CA THR A 34 6.40 9.75 0.71
C THR A 34 6.56 8.31 1.19
N LEU A 35 7.07 7.44 0.32
CA LEU A 35 7.34 6.04 0.61
C LEU A 35 8.84 5.79 0.55
N VAL A 36 9.39 5.13 1.57
CA VAL A 36 10.75 4.60 1.57
C VAL A 36 10.64 3.10 1.37
N ASP A 37 11.27 2.57 0.32
CA ASP A 37 11.27 1.13 0.06
C ASP A 37 12.37 0.40 0.84
N HIS A 38 12.40 -0.93 0.72
CA HIS A 38 13.38 -1.80 1.39
C HIS A 38 14.82 -1.64 0.86
N LEU A 39 15.04 -0.83 -0.18
CA LEU A 39 16.34 -0.48 -0.76
C LEU A 39 16.71 0.97 -0.44
N ASP A 40 16.08 1.57 0.57
CA ASP A 40 16.24 2.97 0.98
C ASP A 40 15.95 3.99 -0.13
N GLN A 41 15.14 3.62 -1.13
CA GLN A 41 14.74 4.54 -2.19
C GLN A 41 13.51 5.32 -1.78
N ILE A 42 13.53 6.63 -2.02
CA ILE A 42 12.42 7.53 -1.74
C ILE A 42 11.53 7.64 -2.98
N TRP A 43 10.23 7.48 -2.76
CA TRP A 43 9.19 7.58 -3.77
C TRP A 43 8.14 8.60 -3.34
N ILE A 44 7.70 9.44 -4.27
CA ILE A 44 6.62 10.40 -4.05
C ILE A 44 5.46 10.03 -4.98
N GLY A 45 4.28 9.80 -4.40
CA GLY A 45 3.15 9.28 -5.15
C GLY A 45 1.93 9.06 -4.27
N ASN A 46 0.99 8.24 -4.74
CA ASN A 46 -0.24 7.92 -4.02
C ASN A 46 -0.51 6.42 -4.03
N PHE A 47 -1.20 5.94 -2.99
CA PHE A 47 -1.74 4.59 -2.99
C PHE A 47 -2.87 4.51 -4.02
N VAL A 48 -2.84 3.45 -4.84
CA VAL A 48 -3.86 3.13 -5.86
C VAL A 48 -4.60 1.82 -5.55
N SER A 49 -4.18 1.12 -4.49
CA SER A 49 -4.86 -0.08 -4.00
C SER A 49 -6.33 0.13 -3.76
N ASN A 50 -7.14 -0.81 -4.23
CA ASN A 50 -8.54 -0.88 -3.88
C ASN A 50 -8.69 -1.28 -2.39
N PRO A 51 -9.22 -0.40 -1.50
CA PRO A 51 -9.37 -0.68 -0.07
C PRO A 51 -10.36 -1.83 0.24
N PHE A 52 -11.12 -2.31 -0.74
CA PHE A 52 -12.07 -3.42 -0.57
C PHE A 52 -11.42 -4.81 -0.71
N GLU A 53 -10.22 -4.94 -1.28
CA GLU A 53 -9.51 -6.23 -1.35
C GLU A 53 -9.07 -6.75 0.03
N PHE A 54 -9.04 -5.86 1.03
CA PHE A 54 -8.69 -6.15 2.41
C PHE A 54 -9.84 -6.82 3.18
N THR A 55 -11.02 -6.99 2.57
CA THR A 55 -12.23 -7.49 3.24
C THR A 55 -12.32 -9.02 3.27
N SER A 56 -11.57 -9.73 2.42
CA SER A 56 -11.60 -11.21 2.33
C SER A 56 -10.77 -11.93 3.40
N VAL A 57 -10.34 -11.22 4.46
CA VAL A 57 -9.55 -11.77 5.56
C VAL A 57 -10.45 -12.53 6.54
N LEU A 58 -10.83 -13.76 6.14
CA LEU A 58 -11.51 -14.71 7.01
C LEU A 58 -10.53 -15.58 7.83
N SER A 59 -9.26 -15.61 7.43
CA SER A 59 -8.18 -16.36 8.08
C SER A 59 -7.40 -15.50 9.09
N SER A 60 -6.86 -16.13 10.12
CA SER A 60 -5.99 -15.52 11.14
C SER A 60 -4.73 -14.86 10.54
N ASP A 61 -4.31 -15.34 9.37
CA ASP A 61 -3.27 -14.76 8.53
C ASP A 61 -3.87 -14.21 7.24
N ALA A 62 -3.63 -12.93 6.97
CA ALA A 62 -4.04 -12.21 5.78
C ALA A 62 -2.84 -11.96 4.89
N THR A 63 -2.95 -12.24 3.59
CA THR A 63 -2.02 -11.68 2.59
C THR A 63 -2.70 -10.47 1.97
N ILE A 64 -2.04 -9.32 2.07
CA ILE A 64 -2.53 -8.05 1.56
C ILE A 64 -1.57 -7.54 0.49
N GLN A 65 -2.13 -7.07 -0.62
CA GLN A 65 -1.38 -6.39 -1.68
C GLN A 65 -1.65 -4.89 -1.66
N LEU A 66 -0.56 -4.13 -1.58
CA LEU A 66 -0.56 -2.69 -1.62
C LEU A 66 0.04 -2.22 -2.95
N GLU A 67 -0.71 -1.43 -3.68
CA GLU A 67 -0.32 -0.81 -4.93
C GLU A 67 -0.11 0.68 -4.71
N PHE A 68 1.04 1.14 -5.18
CA PHE A 68 1.46 2.53 -5.09
C PHE A 68 1.92 2.98 -6.48
N GLU A 69 1.52 4.18 -6.88
CA GLU A 69 2.02 4.78 -8.11
C GLU A 69 2.75 6.08 -7.77
N GLY A 70 4.01 6.20 -8.19
CA GLY A 70 4.81 7.36 -7.88
C GLY A 70 6.06 7.49 -8.72
N VAL A 71 6.80 8.56 -8.45
CA VAL A 71 8.08 8.87 -9.11
C VAL A 71 9.19 8.73 -8.07
N LYS A 72 10.31 8.14 -8.48
CA LYS A 72 11.51 8.06 -7.64
C LYS A 72 12.12 9.45 -7.49
N GLN A 73 12.43 9.84 -6.26
CA GLN A 73 13.11 11.09 -5.94
C GLN A 73 14.62 10.99 -6.14
#